data_AF-A0A3F3MSA1-F1
#
_entry.id   AF-A0A3F3MSA1-F1
#
_cell.length_a   1.000
_cell.length_b   1.000
_cell.length_c   1.000
_cell.angle_alpha   90.00
_cell.angle_beta   90.00
_cell.angle_gamma   90.00
#
_symmetry.space_group_name_H-M   'P 1'
#
loop_
_entity.id
_entity.type
_entity.pdbx_description
1 polymer ?
#
loop_
_entity_poly.entity_id
_entity_poly.type
_entity_poly.pdbx_seq_one_letter_code
_entity_poly.pdbx_strand_id
1 'polypeptide(L)'
;MDNYKIKVNDEAESKEAQELFVQLGYSNRQSKRFGFVYTQNGEIGCDSMEHWAYYNDLCQELTLPKLRDLVVLKRGDVKDATHEDQYGDKWLYLDERHYVYLNDQWDLPIGEFLERYELKPILPVKKQDPALISGADALRALADGKEVEANNSDFGYWIDARNLSVKDFFDDIHIFRLKPQTIKLELELPKPFEPEEDCHVYILDDGKTDGYRRYSYEVHGDKGNTFIGIWRTEEEIKQVVEQLRKIRGTNS
;
A
#
# COMPACT_ATOMS: atom_id res chain seq x y z
N MET A 1 0.78 -11.84 6.11
CA MET A 1 2.05 -11.75 5.35
C MET A 1 1.74 -11.06 4.05
N ASP A 2 2.62 -10.18 3.59
CA ASP A 2 2.42 -9.48 2.33
C ASP A 2 2.61 -10.43 1.14
N ASN A 3 2.01 -10.10 0.00
CA ASN A 3 2.14 -10.89 -1.22
C ASN A 3 3.16 -10.21 -2.12
N TYR A 4 4.21 -10.94 -2.48
CA TYR A 4 5.33 -10.44 -3.27
C TYR A 4 5.50 -11.24 -4.54
N LYS A 5 6.13 -10.66 -5.55
CA LYS A 5 6.60 -11.37 -6.73
C LYS A 5 7.94 -10.84 -7.19
N ILE A 6 8.79 -11.73 -7.68
CA ILE A 6 10.18 -11.44 -8.04
C ILE A 6 10.55 -12.20 -9.31
N LYS A 7 11.02 -11.47 -10.31
CA LYS A 7 11.60 -12.06 -11.53
C LYS A 7 12.94 -12.69 -11.19
N VAL A 8 13.19 -13.87 -11.76
CA VAL A 8 14.45 -14.60 -11.60
C VAL A 8 14.93 -15.06 -12.96
N ASN A 9 16.23 -14.93 -13.21
CA ASN A 9 16.85 -15.18 -14.50
C ASN A 9 17.22 -16.66 -14.69
N ASP A 10 17.47 -17.37 -13.59
CA ASP A 10 17.89 -18.76 -13.60
C ASP A 10 17.38 -19.54 -12.37
N GLU A 11 17.68 -20.83 -12.34
CA GLU A 11 17.30 -21.73 -11.25
C GLU A 11 18.00 -21.37 -9.93
N ALA A 12 19.21 -20.81 -9.97
CA ALA A 12 19.96 -20.43 -8.78
C ALA A 12 19.32 -19.22 -8.09
N GLU A 13 18.98 -18.18 -8.85
CA GLU A 13 18.23 -17.01 -8.35
C GLU A 13 16.84 -17.42 -7.86
N SER A 14 16.17 -18.36 -8.53
CA SER A 14 14.88 -18.90 -8.05
C SER A 14 15.04 -19.56 -6.69
N LYS A 15 16.05 -20.42 -6.53
CA LYS A 15 16.32 -21.11 -5.27
C LYS A 15 16.68 -20.12 -4.16
N GLU A 16 17.53 -19.14 -4.46
CA GLU A 16 17.88 -18.10 -3.51
C GLU A 16 16.66 -17.31 -3.05
N ALA A 17 15.81 -16.86 -3.98
CA ALA A 17 14.59 -16.14 -3.65
C ALA A 17 13.66 -16.97 -2.73
N GLN A 18 13.50 -18.27 -3.01
CA GLN A 18 12.73 -19.17 -2.17
C GLN A 18 13.33 -19.28 -0.76
N GLU A 19 14.64 -19.45 -0.63
CA GLU A 19 15.34 -19.53 0.67
C GLU A 19 15.21 -18.23 1.48
N LEU A 20 15.30 -17.07 0.83
CA LEU A 20 15.09 -15.77 1.46
C LEU A 20 13.64 -15.62 1.95
N PHE A 21 12.65 -16.04 1.17
CA PHE A 21 11.25 -16.06 1.62
C PHE A 21 11.03 -17.04 2.80
N VAL A 22 11.72 -18.19 2.84
CA VAL A 22 11.67 -19.07 4.02
C VAL A 22 12.20 -18.36 5.27
N GLN A 23 13.27 -17.59 5.17
CA GLN A 23 13.78 -16.76 6.28
C GLN A 23 12.76 -15.66 6.68
N LEU A 24 12.01 -15.13 5.71
CA LEU A 24 10.84 -14.27 5.95
C LEU A 24 9.63 -15.01 6.55
N GLY A 25 9.70 -16.33 6.71
CA GLY A 25 8.71 -17.15 7.41
C GLY A 25 7.64 -17.76 6.51
N TYR A 26 7.80 -17.67 5.19
CA TYR A 26 6.86 -18.27 4.24
C TYR A 26 7.08 -19.79 4.16
N SER A 27 5.99 -20.52 3.90
CA SER A 27 6.03 -21.98 3.72
C SER A 27 6.41 -22.34 2.28
N ASN A 28 7.47 -23.11 2.10
CA ASN A 28 7.89 -23.57 0.78
C ASN A 28 7.19 -24.87 0.38
N ARG A 29 6.47 -24.87 -0.75
CA ARG A 29 5.84 -26.07 -1.34
C ARG A 29 6.73 -26.86 -2.32
N GLN A 30 8.01 -26.50 -2.44
CA GLN A 30 8.99 -27.12 -3.34
C GLN A 30 8.58 -27.08 -4.82
N SER A 31 8.45 -25.89 -5.39
CA SER A 31 8.24 -25.73 -6.84
C SER A 31 9.55 -25.83 -7.61
N LYS A 32 9.51 -26.49 -8.78
CA LYS A 32 10.65 -26.61 -9.72
C LYS A 32 10.49 -25.73 -10.97
N ARG A 33 9.44 -24.91 -11.04
CA ARG A 33 9.26 -23.96 -12.14
C ARG A 33 10.17 -22.74 -11.95
N PHE A 34 10.65 -22.14 -13.04
CA PHE A 34 11.46 -20.92 -13.00
C PHE A 34 10.94 -19.88 -14.02
N GLY A 35 11.22 -18.61 -13.73
CA GLY A 35 10.68 -17.43 -14.41
C GLY A 35 10.41 -16.32 -13.40
N PHE A 36 9.53 -16.59 -12.44
CA PHE A 36 9.40 -15.76 -11.24
C PHE A 36 8.99 -16.57 -10.01
N VAL A 37 9.32 -16.04 -8.83
CA VAL A 37 8.87 -16.55 -7.52
C VAL A 37 7.82 -15.59 -6.98
N TYR A 38 6.80 -16.09 -6.31
CA TYR A 38 5.78 -15.25 -5.68
C TYR A 38 5.39 -15.80 -4.31
N THR A 39 4.84 -14.93 -3.48
CA THR A 39 4.22 -15.29 -2.21
C THR A 39 2.73 -14.97 -2.24
N GLN A 40 1.92 -15.91 -1.77
CA GLN A 40 0.49 -15.72 -1.61
C GLN A 40 0.01 -16.49 -0.39
N ASN A 41 -0.79 -15.86 0.47
CA ASN A 41 -1.38 -16.51 1.65
C ASN A 41 -0.35 -17.21 2.56
N GLY A 42 0.88 -16.68 2.65
CA GLY A 42 1.95 -17.25 3.46
C GLY A 42 2.71 -18.41 2.81
N GLU A 43 2.47 -18.69 1.53
CA GLU A 43 3.11 -19.78 0.79
C GLU A 43 3.95 -19.26 -0.37
N ILE A 44 5.00 -19.99 -0.71
CA ILE A 44 5.90 -19.71 -1.83
C ILE A 44 5.45 -20.53 -3.05
N GLY A 45 5.30 -19.84 -4.18
CA GLY A 45 5.06 -20.45 -5.49
C GLY A 45 6.10 -19.99 -6.52
N CYS A 46 6.20 -20.75 -7.62
CA CYS A 46 7.01 -20.36 -8.77
C CYS A 46 6.23 -20.63 -10.05
N ASP A 47 6.34 -19.73 -11.02
CA ASP A 47 5.66 -19.86 -12.30
C ASP A 47 6.47 -19.26 -13.46
N SER A 48 5.98 -19.48 -14.67
CA SER A 48 6.59 -18.99 -15.90
C SER A 48 6.29 -17.50 -16.13
N MET A 49 7.18 -16.80 -16.84
CA MET A 49 7.01 -15.37 -17.14
C MET A 49 5.73 -15.04 -17.94
N GLU A 50 5.11 -16.01 -18.61
CA GLU A 50 3.84 -15.84 -19.32
C GLU A 50 2.69 -15.41 -18.38
N HIS A 51 2.75 -15.83 -17.12
CA HIS A 51 1.74 -15.51 -16.11
C HIS A 51 2.10 -14.27 -15.26
N TRP A 52 3.20 -13.57 -15.54
CA TRP A 52 3.66 -12.46 -14.71
C TRP A 52 2.59 -11.37 -14.49
N ALA A 53 1.87 -11.00 -15.55
CA ALA A 53 0.87 -9.95 -15.54
C ALA A 53 -0.36 -10.30 -14.69
N TYR A 54 -0.72 -11.60 -14.61
CA TYR A 54 -1.82 -12.07 -13.77
C TYR A 54 -1.63 -11.71 -12.29
N TYR A 55 -0.38 -11.63 -11.83
CA TYR A 55 -0.05 -11.32 -10.44
C TYR A 55 0.18 -9.82 -10.18
N ASN A 56 -0.01 -8.92 -11.16
CA ASN A 56 0.18 -7.47 -10.95
C ASN A 56 -0.72 -6.92 -9.84
N ASP A 57 -1.98 -7.35 -9.81
CA ASP A 57 -2.97 -6.85 -8.83
C ASP A 57 -2.96 -7.67 -7.52
N LEU A 58 -2.23 -8.79 -7.50
CA LEU A 58 -2.21 -9.74 -6.38
C LEU A 58 -0.95 -9.65 -5.52
N CYS A 59 0.16 -9.21 -6.12
CA CYS A 59 1.48 -9.25 -5.52
C CYS A 59 2.28 -7.98 -5.85
N GLN A 60 2.92 -7.42 -4.82
CA GLN A 60 3.87 -6.33 -4.97
C GLN A 60 5.17 -6.83 -5.64
N GLU A 61 5.64 -6.14 -6.67
CA GLU A 61 6.92 -6.46 -7.33
C GLU A 61 8.12 -6.10 -6.43
N LEU A 62 9.02 -7.07 -6.27
CA LEU A 62 10.30 -6.93 -5.59
C LEU A 62 11.44 -7.38 -6.50
N THR A 63 12.61 -6.80 -6.27
CA THR A 63 13.89 -7.25 -6.85
C THR A 63 14.63 -8.12 -5.84
N LEU A 64 15.52 -9.01 -6.30
CA LEU A 64 16.32 -9.87 -5.41
C LEU A 64 17.11 -9.11 -4.34
N PRO A 65 17.77 -7.96 -4.64
CA PRO A 65 18.45 -7.17 -3.62
C PRO A 65 17.50 -6.68 -2.51
N LYS A 66 16.36 -6.09 -2.89
CA LYS A 66 15.33 -5.66 -1.93
C LYS A 66 14.81 -6.81 -1.05
N LEU A 67 14.71 -8.02 -1.60
CA LEU A 67 14.33 -9.20 -0.81
C LEU A 67 15.40 -9.57 0.23
N ARG A 68 16.69 -9.47 -0.12
CA ARG A 68 17.80 -9.65 0.84
C ARG A 68 17.74 -8.61 1.96
N ASP A 69 17.48 -7.35 1.61
CA ASP A 69 17.33 -6.26 2.59
C ASP A 69 16.17 -6.53 3.56
N LEU A 70 15.03 -7.02 3.06
CA LEU A 70 13.89 -7.41 3.90
C LEU A 70 14.25 -8.53 4.88
N VAL A 71 15.03 -9.53 4.45
CA VAL A 71 15.51 -10.62 5.31
C VAL A 71 16.41 -10.09 6.42
N VAL A 72 17.36 -9.22 6.06
CA VAL A 72 18.25 -8.54 7.01
C VAL A 72 17.45 -7.75 8.05
N LEU A 73 16.52 -6.91 7.60
CA LEU A 73 15.67 -6.11 8.49
C LEU A 73 14.79 -6.97 9.40
N LYS A 74 14.27 -8.09 8.89
CA LYS A 74 13.47 -9.03 9.69
C LYS A 74 14.31 -9.73 10.75
N ARG A 75 15.54 -10.13 10.41
CA ARG A 75 16.47 -10.74 11.37
C ARG A 75 16.79 -9.75 12.49
N GLY A 76 16.95 -8.47 12.14
CA GLY A 76 17.17 -7.40 13.11
C GLY A 76 18.41 -7.67 13.97
N ASP A 77 19.48 -8.18 13.36
CA ASP A 77 20.75 -8.46 14.05
C ASP A 77 21.61 -7.19 14.07
N VAL A 78 22.19 -6.86 15.22
CA VAL A 78 23.13 -5.73 15.37
C VAL A 78 24.37 -5.88 14.47
N LYS A 79 24.65 -7.10 14.01
CA LYS A 79 25.69 -7.40 13.02
C LYS A 79 25.36 -7.02 11.58
N ASP A 80 24.13 -6.60 11.31
CA ASP A 80 23.66 -6.26 9.96
C ASP A 80 23.48 -4.77 9.72
N ALA A 81 24.04 -3.92 10.59
CA ALA A 81 23.83 -2.48 10.54
C ALA A 81 22.34 -2.07 10.63
N THR A 82 21.51 -2.88 11.29
CA THR A 82 20.06 -2.62 11.45
C THR A 82 19.73 -1.91 12.76
N HIS A 83 20.70 -1.26 13.42
CA HIS A 83 20.48 -0.57 14.68
C HIS A 83 20.94 0.88 14.58
N GLU A 84 20.24 1.76 15.28
CA GLU A 84 20.57 3.17 15.41
C GLU A 84 20.63 3.56 16.90
N ASP A 85 21.37 4.62 17.22
CA ASP A 85 21.36 5.20 18.56
C ASP A 85 20.19 6.19 18.75
N GLN A 86 20.13 6.80 19.94
CA GLN A 86 19.15 7.83 20.30
C GLN A 86 19.20 9.10 19.43
N TYR A 87 20.30 9.33 18.68
CA TYR A 87 20.49 10.48 17.79
C TYR A 87 20.22 10.13 16.32
N GLY A 88 19.96 8.85 16.01
CA GLY A 88 19.69 8.36 14.65
C GLY A 88 20.96 7.99 13.88
N ASP A 89 22.12 7.95 14.52
CA ASP A 89 23.35 7.46 13.89
C ASP A 89 23.27 5.93 13.76
N LYS A 90 23.74 5.39 12.63
CA LYS A 90 23.66 3.94 12.36
C LYS A 90 24.86 3.22 12.96
N TRP A 91 24.60 2.06 13.56
CA TRP A 91 25.59 1.26 14.27
C TRP A 91 25.67 -0.16 13.72
N LEU A 92 26.90 -0.68 13.65
CA LEU A 92 27.23 -2.04 13.22
C LEU A 92 28.13 -2.68 14.27
N TYR A 93 27.77 -3.87 14.73
CA TYR A 93 28.63 -4.68 15.59
C TYR A 93 29.32 -5.78 14.79
N LEU A 94 30.63 -5.72 14.63
CA LEU A 94 31.41 -6.70 13.88
C LEU A 94 32.73 -6.98 14.59
N ASP A 95 33.16 -8.24 14.63
CA ASP A 95 34.43 -8.67 15.24
C ASP A 95 34.65 -8.12 16.67
N GLU A 96 33.61 -8.25 17.49
CA GLU A 96 33.58 -7.77 18.88
C GLU A 96 33.72 -6.25 19.06
N ARG A 97 33.59 -5.48 17.98
CA ARG A 97 33.69 -4.01 17.96
C ARG A 97 32.43 -3.37 17.42
N HIS A 98 32.15 -2.17 17.92
CA HIS A 98 31.11 -1.32 17.38
C HIS A 98 31.72 -0.34 16.37
N TYR A 99 31.04 -0.16 15.25
CA TYR A 99 31.32 0.82 14.22
C TYR A 99 30.11 1.73 14.10
N VAL A 100 30.36 3.01 13.87
CA VAL A 100 29.33 4.02 13.61
C VAL A 100 29.48 4.52 12.18
N TYR A 101 28.36 4.71 11.47
CA TYR A 101 28.39 5.20 10.10
C TYR A 101 28.49 6.73 10.09
N LEU A 102 29.64 7.28 9.73
CA LEU A 102 29.94 8.72 9.69
C LEU A 102 30.64 9.05 8.38
N ASN A 103 30.35 10.23 7.81
CA ASN A 103 31.00 10.71 6.57
C ASN A 103 31.03 9.68 5.43
N ASP A 104 29.90 9.00 5.21
CA ASP A 104 29.73 7.93 4.23
C ASP A 104 30.63 6.70 4.41
N GLN A 105 31.15 6.47 5.62
CA GLN A 105 32.03 5.34 5.94
C GLN A 105 31.73 4.76 7.34
N TRP A 106 32.14 3.50 7.56
CA TRP A 106 32.08 2.86 8.87
C TRP A 106 33.37 3.12 9.63
N ASP A 107 33.27 3.86 10.73
CA ASP A 107 34.42 4.25 11.55
C ASP A 107 34.29 3.75 12.99
N LEU A 108 35.44 3.65 13.68
CA LEU A 108 35.45 3.38 15.11
C LEU A 108 34.94 4.61 15.87
N PRO A 109 34.00 4.44 16.82
CA PRO A 109 33.49 5.55 17.63
C PRO A 109 34.62 6.13 18.48
N ILE A 110 34.72 7.46 18.52
CA ILE A 110 35.67 8.20 19.36
C ILE A 110 34.93 9.21 20.23
N GLY A 111 35.50 9.54 21.40
CA GLY A 111 34.95 10.58 22.29
C GLY A 111 33.52 10.28 22.74
N GLU A 112 32.62 11.25 22.56
CA GLU A 112 31.22 11.20 23.02
C GLU A 112 30.40 10.04 22.42
N PHE A 113 30.83 9.45 21.29
CA PHE A 113 30.18 8.27 20.72
C PHE A 113 30.38 7.01 21.57
N LEU A 114 31.46 6.93 22.36
CA LEU A 114 31.72 5.80 23.25
C LEU A 114 30.70 5.70 24.39
N GLU A 115 29.92 6.74 24.66
CA GLU A 115 28.92 6.76 25.74
C GLU A 115 27.49 6.43 25.23
N ARG A 116 27.34 6.19 23.93
CA ARG A 116 26.05 5.93 23.28
C ARG A 116 25.78 4.41 23.22
N TYR A 117 25.11 3.89 24.24
CA TYR A 117 24.88 2.45 24.39
C TYR A 117 23.44 2.01 24.11
N GLU A 118 22.50 2.95 23.96
CA GLU A 118 21.11 2.65 23.68
C GLU A 118 20.88 2.45 22.18
N LEU A 119 21.28 1.28 21.68
CA LEU A 119 21.00 0.86 20.32
C LEU A 119 19.58 0.27 20.23
N LYS A 120 18.78 0.82 19.35
CA LYS A 120 17.44 0.31 19.01
C LYS A 120 17.41 -0.19 17.58
N PRO A 121 16.65 -1.25 17.26
CA PRO A 121 16.48 -1.69 15.89
C PRO A 121 15.89 -0.58 15.04
N ILE A 122 16.45 -0.39 13.84
CA ILE A 122 15.86 0.42 12.78
C ILE A 122 14.58 -0.30 12.38
N LEU A 123 13.44 0.27 12.80
CA LEU A 123 12.15 -0.28 12.40
C LEU A 123 12.05 -0.20 10.87
N PRO A 124 11.56 -1.26 10.19
CA PRO A 124 11.35 -1.21 8.76
C PRO A 124 10.52 0.04 8.45
N VAL A 125 10.98 0.81 7.46
CA VAL A 125 10.35 2.04 6.98
C VAL A 125 8.85 1.84 7.07
N LYS A 126 8.18 2.62 7.92
CA LYS A 126 6.71 2.62 8.03
C LYS A 126 6.19 2.53 6.61
N LYS A 127 5.43 1.47 6.28
CA LYS A 127 4.73 1.34 5.00
C LYS A 127 4.27 2.74 4.64
N GLN A 128 4.84 3.28 3.56
CA GLN A 128 4.45 4.58 3.05
C GLN A 128 2.93 4.54 3.02
N ASP A 129 2.28 5.44 3.77
CA ASP A 129 0.82 5.46 3.87
C ASP A 129 0.31 5.34 2.42
N PRO A 130 -0.54 4.37 2.06
CA PRO A 130 -0.85 4.06 0.66
C PRO A 130 -1.38 5.25 -0.16
N ALA A 131 -1.66 6.38 0.49
CA ALA A 131 -2.00 7.66 -0.12
C ALA A 131 -0.80 8.56 -0.53
N LEU A 132 0.43 8.25 -0.11
CA LEU A 132 1.63 9.03 -0.45
C LEU A 132 2.16 8.68 -1.83
N ILE A 133 2.57 9.70 -2.58
CA ILE A 133 3.13 9.58 -3.93
C ILE A 133 4.59 9.99 -3.94
N SER A 134 5.36 9.49 -4.90
CA SER A 134 6.75 9.92 -5.10
C SER A 134 6.80 11.38 -5.58
N GLY A 135 7.93 12.06 -5.39
CA GLY A 135 8.12 13.41 -5.95
C GLY A 135 8.03 13.45 -7.48
N ALA A 136 8.43 12.38 -8.17
CA ALA A 136 8.25 12.24 -9.62
C ALA A 136 6.76 12.16 -10.01
N ASP A 137 5.97 11.39 -9.26
CA ASP A 137 4.52 11.29 -9.49
C ASP A 137 3.79 12.58 -9.10
N ALA A 138 4.28 13.28 -8.07
CA ALA A 138 3.80 14.60 -7.68
C ALA A 138 4.00 15.62 -8.82
N LEU A 139 5.18 15.66 -9.45
CA LEU A 139 5.44 16.53 -10.61
C LEU A 139 4.53 16.19 -11.80
N ARG A 140 4.33 14.90 -12.10
CA ARG A 140 3.38 14.47 -13.14
C ARG A 140 1.96 14.90 -12.83
N ALA A 141 1.50 14.68 -11.59
CA ALA A 141 0.17 15.08 -11.16
C ALA A 141 -0.05 16.60 -11.28
N LEU A 142 0.97 17.40 -10.90
CA LEU A 142 0.93 18.85 -11.10
C LEU A 142 0.87 19.23 -12.59
N ALA A 143 1.63 18.55 -13.45
CA ALA A 143 1.58 18.75 -14.90
C ALA A 143 0.22 18.38 -15.50
N ASP A 144 -0.44 17.36 -14.97
CA ASP A 144 -1.80 16.95 -15.32
C ASP A 144 -2.89 17.86 -14.71
N GLY A 145 -2.50 18.91 -13.97
CA GLY A 145 -3.42 19.87 -13.36
C GLY A 145 -4.09 19.40 -12.07
N LYS A 146 -3.62 18.32 -11.45
CA LYS A 146 -4.11 17.81 -10.16
C LYS A 146 -3.56 18.63 -9.00
N GLU A 147 -4.32 18.71 -7.91
CA GLU A 147 -3.84 19.35 -6.68
C GLU A 147 -2.98 18.38 -5.86
N VAL A 148 -1.75 18.79 -5.56
CA VAL A 148 -0.79 18.00 -4.79
C VAL A 148 -0.43 18.77 -3.52
N GLU A 149 -0.36 18.06 -2.40
CA GLU A 149 0.12 18.59 -1.14
C GLU A 149 1.48 17.97 -0.79
N ALA A 150 2.33 18.77 -0.15
CA ALA A 150 3.61 18.34 0.39
C ALA A 150 3.67 18.58 1.91
N ASN A 151 4.45 17.78 2.61
CA ASN A 151 4.72 17.93 4.04
C ASN A 151 6.17 17.49 4.28
N ASN A 152 6.77 17.94 5.37
CA ASN A 152 8.05 17.46 5.85
C ASN A 152 8.06 17.49 7.39
N SER A 153 9.10 16.93 7.99
CA SER A 153 9.29 16.94 9.44
C SER A 153 9.38 18.35 10.04
N ASP A 154 9.83 19.33 9.25
CA ASP A 154 10.15 20.67 9.74
C ASP A 154 8.91 21.56 9.89
N PHE A 155 7.95 21.47 8.96
CA PHE A 155 6.70 22.23 9.02
C PHE A 155 5.61 21.46 9.77
N GLY A 156 5.51 20.14 9.61
CA GLY A 156 4.53 19.30 10.33
C GLY A 156 3.07 19.47 9.88
N TYR A 157 2.82 20.20 8.78
CA TYR A 157 1.50 20.36 8.17
C TYR A 157 1.59 20.31 6.65
N TRP A 158 0.46 19.98 6.01
CA TRP A 158 0.36 19.88 4.56
C TRP A 158 0.24 21.26 3.91
N ILE A 159 1.07 21.51 2.89
CA ILE A 159 1.08 22.73 2.08
C ILE A 159 0.85 22.39 0.62
N ASP A 160 0.43 23.38 -0.18
CA ASP A 160 0.39 23.22 -1.64
C ASP A 160 1.81 22.97 -2.17
N ALA A 161 2.01 21.87 -2.89
CA ALA A 161 3.31 21.48 -3.41
C ALA A 161 3.88 22.49 -4.42
N ARG A 162 3.04 23.36 -5.02
CA ARG A 162 3.49 24.46 -5.89
C ARG A 162 4.28 25.54 -5.17
N ASN A 163 4.23 25.57 -3.84
CA ASN A 163 5.04 26.48 -3.02
C ASN A 163 6.47 25.98 -2.83
N LEU A 164 6.76 24.73 -3.20
CA LEU A 164 8.10 24.16 -3.16
C LEU A 164 8.87 24.46 -4.45
N SER A 165 10.19 24.41 -4.34
CA SER A 165 11.07 24.46 -5.49
C SER A 165 11.24 23.07 -6.11
N VAL A 166 11.58 23.02 -7.40
CA VAL A 166 11.68 21.75 -8.14
C VAL A 166 12.67 20.76 -7.49
N LYS A 167 13.76 21.25 -6.87
CA LYS A 167 14.74 20.40 -6.17
C LYS A 167 14.12 19.63 -5.00
N ASP A 168 13.09 20.17 -4.35
CA ASP A 168 12.48 19.61 -3.16
C ASP A 168 11.67 18.34 -3.50
N PHE A 169 11.32 18.14 -4.77
CA PHE A 169 10.67 16.91 -5.26
C PHE A 169 11.65 15.75 -5.49
N PHE A 170 12.95 15.99 -5.33
CA PHE A 170 13.99 14.97 -5.50
C PHE A 170 14.72 14.66 -4.18
N ASP A 171 14.35 15.32 -3.08
CA ASP A 171 14.91 15.01 -1.77
C ASP A 171 14.09 13.95 -1.03
N ASP A 172 14.69 13.41 0.03
CA ASP A 172 14.08 12.41 0.89
C ASP A 172 13.38 13.04 2.12
N ILE A 173 13.31 14.37 2.17
CA ILE A 173 12.79 15.15 3.30
C ILE A 173 11.29 15.41 3.12
N HIS A 174 10.87 15.70 1.89
CA HIS A 174 9.49 15.99 1.55
C HIS A 174 8.71 14.74 1.20
N ILE A 175 7.50 14.65 1.76
CA ILE A 175 6.50 13.65 1.41
C ILE A 175 5.36 14.31 0.65
N PHE A 176 4.81 13.62 -0.33
CA PHE A 176 3.78 14.15 -1.22
C PHE A 176 2.52 13.30 -1.18
N ARG A 177 1.37 13.93 -1.40
CA ARG A 177 0.08 13.25 -1.62
C ARG A 177 -0.79 14.03 -2.59
N LEU A 178 -1.74 13.36 -3.23
CA LEU A 178 -2.84 14.07 -3.88
C LEU A 178 -3.70 14.73 -2.79
N LYS A 179 -4.08 15.99 -3.00
CA LYS A 179 -4.95 16.70 -2.08
C LYS A 179 -6.28 15.94 -1.97
N PRO A 180 -6.72 15.53 -0.77
CA PRO A 180 -7.99 14.86 -0.60
C PRO A 180 -9.14 15.73 -1.12
N GLN A 181 -9.76 15.32 -2.23
CA GLN A 181 -10.95 16.00 -2.71
C GLN A 181 -12.11 15.66 -1.78
N THR A 182 -12.57 16.67 -1.03
CA THR A 182 -13.83 16.56 -0.29
C THR A 182 -14.95 16.94 -1.25
N ILE A 183 -15.66 15.95 -1.80
CA ILE A 183 -16.87 16.22 -2.58
C ILE A 183 -17.96 16.63 -1.57
N LYS A 184 -18.32 17.92 -1.53
CA LYS A 184 -19.55 18.35 -0.86
C LYS A 184 -20.73 17.82 -1.68
N LEU A 185 -21.42 16.83 -1.14
CA LEU A 185 -22.62 16.26 -1.75
C LEU A 185 -23.85 17.03 -1.25
N GLU A 186 -24.19 18.14 -1.90
CA GLU A 186 -25.48 18.84 -1.70
C GLU A 186 -26.52 18.26 -2.67
N LEU A 187 -26.98 17.03 -2.40
CA LEU A 187 -27.94 16.34 -3.26
C LEU A 187 -29.08 15.77 -2.42
N GLU A 188 -30.30 16.17 -2.76
CA GLU A 188 -31.52 15.54 -2.24
C GLU A 188 -31.70 14.17 -2.91
N LEU A 189 -31.10 13.14 -2.32
CA LEU A 189 -31.40 11.76 -2.72
C LEU A 189 -32.74 11.34 -2.10
N PRO A 190 -33.58 10.59 -2.84
CA PRO A 190 -34.79 10.02 -2.28
C PRO A 190 -34.42 9.13 -1.09
N LYS A 191 -35.05 9.41 0.05
CA LYS A 191 -34.80 8.67 1.29
C LYS A 191 -35.22 7.22 1.11
N PRO A 192 -34.35 6.23 1.41
CA PRO A 192 -34.74 4.83 1.45
C PRO A 192 -35.89 4.60 2.45
N PHE A 193 -36.69 3.56 2.22
CA PHE A 193 -37.76 3.17 3.14
C PHE A 193 -37.63 1.70 3.55
N GLU A 194 -38.26 1.35 4.67
CA GLU A 194 -38.36 -0.03 5.15
C GLU A 194 -39.76 -0.56 4.81
N PRO A 195 -39.90 -1.62 3.98
CA PRO A 195 -41.20 -2.19 3.69
C PRO A 195 -41.82 -2.91 4.90
N GLU A 196 -43.08 -2.59 5.20
CA GLU A 196 -43.86 -3.23 6.28
C GLU A 196 -44.68 -4.44 5.80
N GLU A 197 -44.89 -4.55 4.49
CA GLU A 197 -45.65 -5.62 3.82
C GLU A 197 -44.85 -6.18 2.64
N ASP A 198 -45.17 -7.41 2.24
CA ASP A 198 -44.57 -8.05 1.08
C ASP A 198 -44.90 -7.25 -0.19
N CYS A 199 -43.87 -6.76 -0.88
CA CYS A 199 -44.07 -5.86 -2.00
C CYS A 199 -42.91 -5.89 -3.01
N HIS A 200 -43.16 -5.31 -4.18
CA HIS A 200 -42.10 -5.09 -5.17
C HIS A 200 -41.39 -3.78 -4.87
N VAL A 201 -40.07 -3.85 -4.77
CA VAL A 201 -39.18 -2.73 -4.47
C VAL A 201 -38.03 -2.67 -5.46
N TYR A 202 -37.26 -1.59 -5.40
CA TYR A 202 -36.04 -1.43 -6.16
C TYR A 202 -34.84 -1.33 -5.23
N ILE A 203 -33.78 -2.07 -5.55
CA ILE A 203 -32.52 -2.11 -4.80
C ILE A 203 -31.33 -1.98 -5.76
N LEU A 204 -30.20 -1.51 -5.24
CA LEU A 204 -28.93 -1.49 -5.97
C LEU A 204 -28.46 -2.91 -6.27
N ASP A 205 -27.92 -3.12 -7.47
CA ASP A 205 -27.42 -4.40 -7.95
C ASP A 205 -26.20 -4.17 -8.84
N ASP A 206 -25.04 -4.62 -8.36
CA ASP A 206 -23.75 -4.53 -9.05
C ASP A 206 -23.61 -5.56 -10.18
N GLY A 207 -24.47 -6.59 -10.21
CA GLY A 207 -24.57 -7.57 -11.29
C GLY A 207 -25.37 -7.09 -12.51
N LYS A 208 -26.00 -5.91 -12.44
CA LYS A 208 -26.78 -5.34 -13.55
C LYS A 208 -26.09 -4.14 -14.18
N THR A 209 -26.15 -4.05 -15.50
CA THR A 209 -25.56 -2.94 -16.27
C THR A 209 -26.22 -1.59 -15.95
N ASP A 210 -27.51 -1.60 -15.66
CA ASP A 210 -28.27 -0.43 -15.24
C ASP A 210 -28.06 -0.07 -13.76
N GLY A 211 -27.44 -0.95 -12.95
CA GLY A 211 -27.01 -0.72 -11.57
C GLY A 211 -28.09 -0.96 -10.51
N TYR A 212 -29.26 -1.47 -10.89
CA TYR A 212 -30.36 -1.76 -9.97
C TYR A 212 -31.20 -2.94 -10.45
N ARG A 213 -32.03 -3.48 -9.56
CA ARG A 213 -33.06 -4.47 -9.94
C ARG A 213 -34.37 -4.25 -9.22
N ARG A 214 -35.44 -4.72 -9.86
CA ARG A 214 -36.73 -4.94 -9.19
C ARG A 214 -36.64 -6.22 -8.36
N TYR A 215 -36.99 -6.13 -7.09
CA TYR A 215 -36.91 -7.19 -6.11
C TYR A 215 -38.29 -7.44 -5.47
N SER A 216 -38.63 -8.70 -5.24
CA SER A 216 -39.81 -9.07 -4.46
C SER A 216 -39.37 -9.18 -3.00
N TYR A 217 -39.70 -8.18 -2.20
CA TYR A 217 -39.33 -8.12 -0.79
C TYR A 217 -40.35 -8.89 0.04
N GLU A 218 -39.87 -9.82 0.87
CA GLU A 218 -40.66 -10.59 1.81
C GLU A 218 -40.30 -10.17 3.24
N VAL A 219 -41.26 -9.59 3.98
CA VAL A 219 -41.03 -9.00 5.31
C VAL A 219 -40.51 -10.01 6.32
N HIS A 220 -40.87 -11.28 6.19
CA HIS A 220 -40.39 -12.33 7.09
C HIS A 220 -39.08 -12.97 6.62
N GLY A 221 -38.83 -13.00 5.31
CA GLY A 221 -37.65 -13.63 4.71
C GLY A 221 -36.45 -12.70 4.59
N ASP A 222 -36.69 -11.42 4.31
CA ASP A 222 -35.67 -10.41 4.04
C ASP A 222 -35.34 -9.51 5.24
N LYS A 223 -36.10 -9.63 6.32
CA LYS A 223 -35.87 -8.87 7.56
C LYS A 223 -34.56 -9.31 8.22
N GLY A 224 -33.53 -8.49 8.03
CA GLY A 224 -32.16 -8.74 8.48
C GLY A 224 -31.13 -8.68 7.34
N ASN A 225 -31.57 -8.64 6.08
CA ASN A 225 -30.69 -8.43 4.94
C ASN A 225 -30.14 -6.99 4.96
N THR A 226 -28.83 -6.86 4.75
CA THR A 226 -28.13 -5.56 4.69
C THR A 226 -28.24 -4.95 3.30
N PHE A 227 -29.43 -4.51 2.91
CA PHE A 227 -29.59 -3.69 1.71
C PHE A 227 -29.01 -2.30 1.97
N ILE A 228 -28.25 -1.76 1.00
CA ILE A 228 -27.71 -0.39 1.06
C ILE A 228 -28.84 0.64 1.11
N GLY A 229 -29.95 0.33 0.45
CA GLY A 229 -31.20 1.10 0.46
C GLY A 229 -32.27 0.38 -0.34
N ILE A 230 -33.53 0.70 -0.04
CA ILE A 230 -34.71 0.18 -0.72
C ILE A 230 -35.57 1.37 -1.14
N TRP A 231 -35.97 1.38 -2.41
CA TRP A 231 -36.78 2.46 -3.01
C TRP A 231 -38.07 1.90 -3.59
N ARG A 232 -39.12 2.72 -3.55
CA ARG A 232 -40.48 2.29 -3.87
C ARG A 232 -40.71 2.31 -5.39
N THR A 233 -40.05 3.23 -6.08
CA THR A 233 -40.24 3.47 -7.52
C THR A 233 -38.94 3.30 -8.30
N GLU A 234 -39.08 3.05 -9.60
CA GLU A 234 -37.92 2.92 -10.51
C GLU A 234 -37.23 4.29 -10.70
N GLU A 235 -38.01 5.37 -10.66
CA GLU A 235 -37.53 6.75 -10.79
C GLU A 235 -36.62 7.14 -9.62
N GLU A 236 -36.97 6.76 -8.39
CA GLU A 236 -36.15 7.02 -7.19
C GLU A 236 -34.77 6.34 -7.29
N ILE A 237 -34.74 5.05 -7.64
CA ILE A 237 -33.47 4.32 -7.76
C ILE A 237 -32.63 4.81 -8.94
N LYS A 238 -33.25 5.22 -10.06
CA LYS A 238 -32.54 5.81 -11.21
C LYS A 238 -31.78 7.08 -10.80
N GLN A 239 -32.41 7.95 -10.01
CA GLN A 239 -31.74 9.15 -9.49
C GLN A 239 -30.51 8.76 -8.64
N VAL A 240 -30.64 7.78 -7.77
CA VAL A 240 -29.53 7.30 -6.93
C VAL A 240 -28.38 6.73 -7.77
N VAL A 241 -28.68 5.86 -8.73
CA VAL A 241 -27.64 5.25 -9.60
C VAL A 241 -26.96 6.30 -10.48
N GLU A 242 -27.70 7.28 -11.02
CA GLU A 242 -27.12 8.36 -11.80
C GLU A 242 -26.12 9.17 -10.98
N GLN A 243 -26.44 9.46 -9.72
CA GLN A 243 -25.53 10.17 -8.83
C GLN A 243 -24.29 9.33 -8.47
N LEU A 244 -24.47 8.03 -8.18
CA LEU A 244 -23.35 7.11 -7.96
C LEU A 244 -22.42 7.05 -9.19
N ARG A 245 -22.98 7.07 -10.40
CA ARG A 245 -22.20 7.13 -11.64
C ARG A 245 -21.43 8.44 -11.79
N LYS A 246 -22.03 9.58 -11.45
CA LYS A 246 -21.33 10.89 -11.45
C LYS A 246 -20.14 10.88 -10.49
N ILE A 247 -20.33 10.39 -9.26
CA ILE A 247 -19.26 10.28 -8.27
C ILE A 247 -18.13 9.37 -8.79
N ARG A 248 -18.47 8.22 -9.40
CA ARG A 248 -17.47 7.29 -9.95
C ARG A 248 -16.74 7.86 -11.17
N GLY A 249 -17.44 8.54 -12.08
CA GLY A 249 -16.88 9.07 -13.33
C GLY A 249 -16.06 10.34 -13.18
N THR A 250 -16.24 11.09 -12.08
CA THR A 250 -15.44 12.31 -11.80
C THR A 250 -14.04 11.98 -11.27
N ASN A 251 -13.77 10.72 -10.92
CA ASN A 251 -12.48 10.23 -10.43
C ASN A 251 -11.61 9.52 -11.51
N SER A 252 -11.88 9.74 -12.80
CA SER A 252 -11.05 9.23 -13.92
C SER A 252 -10.20 10.33 -14.54
#